data_AF-A0A2G3EAG7-F1
#
_entry.id   AF-A0A2G3EAG7-F1
#
_cell.length_a   1.000
_cell.length_b   1.000
_cell.length_c   1.000
_cell.angle_alpha   90.00
_cell.angle_beta   90.00
_cell.angle_gamma   90.00
#
_symmetry.space_group_name_H-M   'P 1'
#
loop_
_entity.id
_entity.type
_entity.pdbx_description
1 polymer ?
#
loop_
_entity_poly.entity_id
_entity_poly.type
_entity_poly.pdbx_seq_one_letter_code
_entity_poly.pdbx_strand_id
1 'polypeptide(L)'
;MKKRNIRILFFCTIMGIYLCSCEKNTEAVKGEVKEDSAEISTETEDAEVEIIPEVEKSTDYIDDVVTADLNPNDYTHIVSMANDITGEYTLVSYVVDLDNDGTDEAFVLEVYWNETNNSPLTEDSTFEATRLWFVDEKGDATNLTDFAKDGPVSVHETLRLVTIGDNSYVFVSAYGQMAAYDQTVIYTEKYNAITNATDLPCYGSKYFVDGDVVWYKEMYGMQIDREDDLPLIDSGLTMGHCFIPYHLYLDDSDNTFKLYGAKEISLEEAEEITGLDFSDILSDATEYEFILRDNNQLDVNIATACEPSFNDDGESYEFICYSYFLQDNGQWESDDYIEGYYLIDPVEFTNVWDFLQE
;
A
#
# COMPACT_ATOMS: atom_id res chain seq x y z
N MET A 1 -22.06 39.70 -8.10
CA MET A 1 -23.14 39.62 -9.11
C MET A 1 -22.60 39.08 -10.44
N LYS A 2 -22.66 37.75 -10.64
CA LYS A 2 -22.87 37.02 -11.91
C LYS A 2 -22.52 35.55 -11.67
N LYS A 3 -23.56 34.73 -11.55
CA LYS A 3 -23.49 33.26 -11.61
C LYS A 3 -22.92 32.84 -12.97
N ARG A 4 -22.05 31.84 -12.99
CA ARG A 4 -21.71 31.11 -14.22
C ARG A 4 -21.87 29.62 -13.95
N ASN A 5 -23.00 29.09 -14.43
CA ASN A 5 -23.22 27.66 -14.60
C ASN A 5 -22.18 27.12 -15.59
N ILE A 6 -21.43 26.09 -15.21
CA ILE A 6 -20.77 25.20 -16.16
C ILE A 6 -21.42 23.84 -16.00
N ARG A 7 -22.14 23.46 -17.06
CA ARG A 7 -22.66 22.10 -17.28
C ARG A 7 -21.47 21.27 -17.76
N ILE A 8 -21.07 20.26 -17.00
CA ILE A 8 -20.20 19.21 -17.53
C ILE A 8 -21.09 18.23 -18.30
N LEU A 9 -20.71 18.05 -19.56
CA LEU A 9 -21.39 17.28 -20.59
C LEU A 9 -20.79 15.87 -20.56
N PHE A 10 -21.48 14.89 -19.97
CA PHE A 10 -21.05 13.49 -20.04
C PHE A 10 -21.32 12.92 -21.44
N PHE A 11 -20.25 12.46 -22.09
CA PHE A 11 -20.29 11.65 -23.30
C PHE A 11 -20.53 10.19 -22.89
N CYS A 12 -21.70 9.64 -23.21
CA CYS A 12 -21.95 8.21 -23.17
C CYS A 12 -22.25 7.69 -24.59
N THR A 13 -21.35 6.85 -25.09
CA THR A 13 -21.52 5.96 -26.26
C THR A 13 -20.46 4.87 -26.02
N ILE A 14 -20.71 3.55 -25.94
CA ILE A 14 -21.57 2.60 -26.69
C ILE A 14 -21.70 1.35 -25.78
N MET A 15 -22.90 0.90 -25.41
CA MET A 15 -23.70 -0.19 -26.00
C MET A 15 -23.16 -1.62 -25.81
N GLY A 16 -23.91 -2.47 -25.10
CA GLY A 16 -23.62 -3.90 -24.93
C GLY A 16 -24.74 -4.70 -24.22
N ILE A 17 -25.93 -4.69 -24.81
CA ILE A 17 -27.11 -5.57 -24.64
C ILE A 17 -26.94 -6.84 -23.75
N TYR A 18 -27.78 -6.99 -22.72
CA TYR A 18 -28.54 -8.23 -22.50
C TYR A 18 -29.94 -7.95 -21.93
N LEU A 19 -30.95 -8.34 -22.70
CA LEU A 19 -32.37 -8.37 -22.35
C LEU A 19 -32.71 -9.72 -21.71
N CYS A 20 -33.47 -9.70 -20.62
CA CYS A 20 -34.60 -10.60 -20.27
C CYS A 20 -35.14 -10.12 -18.91
N SER A 21 -36.13 -9.23 -18.87
CA SER A 21 -37.57 -9.50 -18.94
C SER A 21 -38.08 -10.46 -17.86
N CYS A 22 -38.68 -9.89 -16.82
CA CYS A 22 -39.96 -10.36 -16.27
C CYS A 22 -40.71 -9.18 -15.64
N GLU A 23 -41.66 -8.66 -16.40
CA GLU A 23 -42.74 -7.80 -15.90
C GLU A 23 -43.59 -8.55 -14.87
N LYS A 24 -44.04 -7.84 -13.84
CA LYS A 24 -45.43 -7.93 -13.39
C LYS A 24 -45.90 -6.57 -12.84
N ASN A 25 -46.83 -5.98 -13.59
CA ASN A 25 -47.94 -5.11 -13.18
C ASN A 25 -48.45 -5.45 -11.77
N THR A 26 -49.04 -4.59 -10.93
CA THR A 26 -49.94 -3.41 -11.02
C THR A 26 -50.10 -3.00 -9.52
N GLU A 27 -50.46 -1.81 -9.04
CA GLU A 27 -51.57 -0.93 -9.38
C GLU A 27 -51.46 0.29 -8.43
N ALA A 28 -51.79 1.48 -8.93
CA ALA A 28 -51.94 2.68 -8.13
C ALA A 28 -53.33 2.73 -7.48
N VAL A 29 -53.41 3.06 -6.19
CA VAL A 29 -54.65 3.55 -5.57
C VAL A 29 -54.35 4.85 -4.83
N LYS A 30 -54.95 5.94 -5.32
CA LYS A 30 -55.14 7.20 -4.61
C LYS A 30 -56.30 7.03 -3.62
N GLY A 31 -56.15 7.54 -2.39
CA GLY A 31 -57.30 7.75 -1.51
C GLY A 31 -56.96 8.17 -0.08
N GLU A 32 -57.16 9.45 0.18
CA GLU A 32 -57.62 10.06 1.44
C GLU A 32 -56.67 10.23 2.64
N VAL A 33 -56.50 11.52 2.96
CA VAL A 33 -56.01 12.08 4.22
C VAL A 33 -57.00 11.75 5.34
N LYS A 34 -56.50 11.15 6.42
CA LYS A 34 -57.02 11.32 7.78
C LYS A 34 -55.84 11.43 8.74
N GLU A 35 -55.65 12.64 9.27
CA GLU A 35 -54.99 12.82 10.56
C GLU A 35 -55.83 12.10 11.62
N ASP A 36 -55.20 11.17 12.34
CA ASP A 36 -55.49 10.99 13.75
C ASP A 36 -54.27 10.37 14.44
N SER A 37 -53.93 10.99 15.55
CA SER A 37 -52.80 10.77 16.43
C SER A 37 -52.63 9.32 16.91
N ALA A 38 -51.42 8.78 16.81
CA ALA A 38 -50.98 7.64 17.59
C ALA A 38 -49.51 7.83 17.99
N GLU A 39 -49.23 7.53 19.25
CA GLU A 39 -47.96 7.65 19.94
C GLU A 39 -46.81 7.02 19.14
N ILE A 40 -45.75 7.80 18.88
CA ILE A 40 -44.47 7.26 18.42
C ILE A 40 -43.80 6.64 19.64
N SER A 41 -44.02 5.34 19.82
CA SER A 41 -43.04 4.49 20.51
C SER A 41 -41.81 4.45 19.62
N THR A 42 -40.71 5.04 20.09
CA THR A 42 -39.37 4.85 19.53
C THR A 42 -38.97 3.40 19.79
N GLU A 43 -39.38 2.50 18.91
CA GLU A 43 -38.59 1.31 18.64
C GLU A 43 -37.37 1.81 17.88
N THR A 44 -36.22 1.80 18.56
CA THR A 44 -34.92 1.84 17.92
C THR A 44 -34.84 0.59 17.05
N GLU A 45 -35.07 0.76 15.74
CA GLU A 45 -34.52 -0.19 14.77
C GLU A 45 -33.02 -0.10 14.96
N ASP A 46 -32.46 -1.11 15.63
CA ASP A 46 -31.03 -1.38 15.64
C ASP A 46 -30.61 -1.44 14.15
N ALA A 47 -29.92 -0.41 13.68
CA ALA A 47 -29.20 -0.49 12.43
C ALA A 47 -28.20 -1.64 12.65
N GLU A 48 -28.46 -2.79 12.02
CA GLU A 48 -27.47 -3.85 11.91
C GLU A 48 -26.27 -3.22 11.19
N VAL A 49 -25.27 -2.78 11.96
CA VAL A 49 -23.96 -2.42 11.45
C VAL A 49 -23.49 -3.66 10.70
N GLU A 50 -23.44 -3.57 9.38
CA GLU A 50 -22.94 -4.63 8.52
C GLU A 50 -21.44 -4.73 8.80
N ILE A 51 -21.08 -5.56 9.79
CA ILE A 51 -19.69 -5.88 10.11
C ILE A 51 -19.11 -6.49 8.83
N ILE A 52 -18.21 -5.76 8.19
CA ILE A 52 -17.49 -6.25 7.02
C ILE A 52 -16.68 -7.44 7.55
N PRO A 53 -16.91 -8.67 7.04
CA PRO A 53 -16.25 -9.84 7.56
C PRO A 53 -14.74 -9.67 7.46
N GLU A 54 -14.08 -9.91 8.58
CA GLU A 54 -12.63 -9.92 8.70
C GLU A 54 -12.05 -10.84 7.62
N VAL A 55 -11.14 -10.31 6.80
CA VAL A 55 -10.38 -11.15 5.87
C VAL A 55 -9.43 -12.00 6.70
N GLU A 56 -9.67 -13.31 6.74
CA GLU A 56 -8.89 -14.24 7.55
C GLU A 56 -7.40 -14.13 7.18
N LYS A 57 -6.58 -13.73 8.15
CA LYS A 57 -5.12 -13.80 8.04
C LYS A 57 -4.72 -15.26 7.79
N SER A 58 -3.73 -15.49 6.93
CA SER A 58 -3.22 -16.85 6.76
C SER A 58 -2.52 -17.29 8.05
N THR A 59 -3.07 -18.32 8.72
CA THR A 59 -2.49 -18.87 9.94
C THR A 59 -1.48 -20.00 9.67
N ASP A 60 -1.33 -20.43 8.41
CA ASP A 60 -0.46 -21.53 8.00
C ASP A 60 0.51 -21.05 6.93
N TYR A 61 1.64 -20.50 7.38
CA TYR A 61 2.73 -20.04 6.53
C TYR A 61 4.07 -20.53 7.06
N ILE A 62 5.03 -20.65 6.14
CA ILE A 62 6.45 -20.86 6.45
C ILE A 62 7.18 -19.57 6.12
N ASP A 63 7.96 -19.07 7.06
CA ASP A 63 8.79 -17.88 6.91
C ASP A 63 10.26 -18.30 7.02
N ASP A 64 10.98 -18.21 5.90
CA ASP A 64 12.35 -18.68 5.75
C ASP A 64 13.26 -17.59 5.16
N VAL A 65 14.55 -17.84 5.22
CA VAL A 65 15.59 -16.94 4.77
C VAL A 65 16.46 -17.64 3.73
N VAL A 66 16.60 -17.00 2.57
CA VAL A 66 17.44 -17.49 1.47
C VAL A 66 18.71 -16.65 1.43
N THR A 67 19.85 -17.29 1.63
CA THR A 67 21.17 -16.64 1.56
C THR A 67 21.74 -16.71 0.15
N ALA A 68 22.41 -15.64 -0.28
CA ALA A 68 23.12 -15.62 -1.56
C ALA A 68 24.25 -16.67 -1.59
N ASP A 69 24.32 -17.45 -2.66
CA ASP A 69 25.54 -18.15 -3.06
C ASP A 69 26.43 -17.17 -3.83
N LEU A 70 27.59 -16.94 -3.24
CA LEU A 70 28.62 -16.02 -3.75
C LEU A 70 29.56 -16.70 -4.73
N ASN A 71 29.52 -18.03 -4.81
CA ASN A 71 30.36 -18.80 -5.72
C ASN A 71 29.67 -18.91 -7.08
N PRO A 72 30.44 -18.91 -8.19
CA PRO A 72 29.89 -19.24 -9.49
C PRO A 72 29.27 -20.64 -9.50
N ASN A 73 28.02 -20.71 -9.96
CA ASN A 73 27.24 -21.93 -10.16
C ASN A 73 26.53 -21.91 -11.53
N ASP A 74 25.73 -22.96 -11.80
CA ASP A 74 25.07 -23.14 -13.10
C ASP A 74 24.15 -21.96 -13.46
N TYR A 75 23.41 -21.38 -12.51
CA TYR A 75 22.53 -20.23 -12.72
C TYR A 75 23.29 -18.95 -13.07
N THR A 76 24.34 -18.62 -12.31
CA THR A 76 25.20 -17.47 -12.63
C THR A 76 25.90 -17.65 -13.97
N HIS A 77 26.24 -18.89 -14.35
CA HIS A 77 26.83 -19.18 -15.65
C HIS A 77 25.83 -18.94 -16.79
N ILE A 78 24.57 -19.37 -16.65
CA ILE A 78 23.48 -19.08 -17.60
C ILE A 78 23.37 -17.58 -17.87
N VAL A 79 23.30 -16.76 -16.82
CA VAL A 79 23.18 -15.30 -16.96
C VAL A 79 24.42 -14.70 -17.60
N SER A 80 25.63 -15.12 -17.21
CA SER A 80 26.88 -14.60 -17.76
C SER A 80 27.10 -14.94 -19.24
N MET A 81 26.57 -16.07 -19.72
CA MET A 81 26.63 -16.44 -21.14
C MET A 81 25.69 -15.61 -22.01
N ALA A 82 24.56 -15.16 -21.45
CA ALA A 82 23.53 -14.43 -22.16
C ALA A 82 23.72 -12.90 -22.12
N ASN A 83 24.56 -12.39 -21.21
CA ASN A 83 24.68 -10.96 -20.94
C ASN A 83 26.15 -10.53 -20.87
N ASP A 84 26.45 -9.35 -21.39
CA ASP A 84 27.77 -8.72 -21.23
C ASP A 84 27.91 -8.20 -19.78
N ILE A 85 28.37 -9.07 -18.88
CA ILE A 85 28.78 -8.69 -17.52
C ILE A 85 30.23 -8.19 -17.59
N THR A 86 30.47 -6.93 -17.21
CA THR A 86 31.79 -6.30 -17.30
C THR A 86 32.50 -6.27 -15.95
N GLY A 87 33.83 -6.32 -15.97
CA GLY A 87 34.69 -6.81 -14.88
C GLY A 87 34.74 -6.03 -13.56
N GLU A 88 33.88 -5.04 -13.33
CA GLU A 88 33.67 -4.45 -12.00
C GLU A 88 32.48 -5.09 -11.26
N TYR A 89 31.69 -5.90 -11.96
CA TYR A 89 30.53 -6.59 -11.41
C TYR A 89 30.77 -8.09 -11.35
N THR A 90 30.21 -8.72 -10.32
CA THR A 90 30.11 -10.19 -10.18
C THR A 90 28.65 -10.59 -10.12
N LEU A 91 28.39 -11.88 -10.33
CA LEU A 91 27.07 -12.47 -10.17
C LEU A 91 27.02 -13.25 -8.87
N VAL A 92 25.93 -13.08 -8.13
CA VAL A 92 25.55 -13.91 -6.98
C VAL A 92 24.16 -14.47 -7.23
N SER A 93 23.78 -15.55 -6.56
CA SER A 93 22.47 -16.18 -6.78
C SER A 93 21.78 -16.59 -5.50
N TYR A 94 20.47 -16.42 -5.45
CA TYR A 94 19.58 -16.98 -4.44
C TYR A 94 18.89 -18.18 -5.06
N VAL A 95 19.23 -19.39 -4.62
CA VAL A 95 18.66 -20.64 -5.12
C VAL A 95 17.43 -20.97 -4.29
N VAL A 96 16.31 -21.18 -4.95
CA VAL A 96 15.00 -21.39 -4.33
C VAL A 96 14.20 -22.41 -5.14
N ASP A 97 13.30 -23.13 -4.47
CA ASP A 97 12.23 -23.91 -5.11
C ASP A 97 10.95 -23.05 -4.99
N LEU A 98 10.68 -22.21 -5.99
CA LEU A 98 9.66 -21.16 -5.90
C LEU A 98 8.25 -21.71 -6.13
N ASP A 99 8.10 -22.76 -6.94
CA ASP A 99 6.82 -23.40 -7.22
C ASP A 99 6.56 -24.67 -6.38
N ASN A 100 7.49 -25.02 -5.49
CA ASN A 100 7.44 -26.15 -4.55
C ASN A 100 7.35 -27.52 -5.23
N ASP A 101 7.94 -27.67 -6.42
CA ASP A 101 7.93 -28.93 -7.18
C ASP A 101 9.13 -29.84 -6.86
N GLY A 102 10.12 -29.33 -6.11
CA GLY A 102 11.35 -30.03 -5.73
C GLY A 102 12.53 -29.79 -6.67
N THR A 103 12.37 -28.91 -7.67
CA THR A 103 13.41 -28.45 -8.58
C THR A 103 13.82 -27.02 -8.22
N ASP A 104 15.11 -26.73 -8.32
CA ASP A 104 15.63 -25.42 -7.94
C ASP A 104 15.59 -24.43 -9.12
N GLU A 105 15.04 -23.24 -8.91
CA GLU A 105 15.26 -22.02 -9.68
C GLU A 105 16.28 -21.09 -9.00
N ALA A 106 16.58 -19.96 -9.64
CA ALA A 106 17.39 -18.94 -8.98
C ALA A 106 17.05 -17.50 -9.36
N PHE A 107 17.16 -16.63 -8.38
CA PHE A 107 17.34 -15.19 -8.59
C PHE A 107 18.82 -14.89 -8.69
N VAL A 108 19.29 -14.35 -9.82
CA VAL A 108 20.69 -14.00 -10.05
C VAL A 108 20.82 -12.48 -10.03
N LEU A 109 21.70 -11.96 -9.18
CA LEU A 109 21.90 -10.54 -8.96
C LEU A 109 23.27 -10.12 -9.53
N GLU A 110 23.29 -9.07 -10.35
CA GLU A 110 24.54 -8.40 -10.73
C GLU A 110 24.91 -7.40 -9.65
N VAL A 111 26.04 -7.64 -9.00
CA VAL A 111 26.50 -6.87 -7.86
C VAL A 111 27.87 -6.24 -8.11
N TYR A 112 28.02 -4.99 -7.69
CA TYR A 112 29.32 -4.33 -7.64
C TYR A 112 30.08 -4.82 -6.41
N TRP A 113 31.23 -5.46 -6.63
CA TRP A 113 32.07 -5.99 -5.56
C TRP A 113 33.49 -5.40 -5.65
N ASN A 114 33.80 -4.45 -4.76
CA ASN A 114 35.16 -3.91 -4.66
C ASN A 114 35.93 -4.63 -3.55
N GLU A 115 37.06 -5.27 -3.90
CA GLU A 115 37.96 -5.99 -3.01
C GLU A 115 38.47 -5.17 -1.79
N THR A 116 38.29 -3.84 -1.77
CA THR A 116 38.55 -3.04 -0.56
C THR A 116 37.52 -3.20 0.56
N ASN A 117 36.34 -3.78 0.31
CA ASN A 117 35.34 -4.14 1.32
C ASN A 117 35.62 -5.53 1.93
N ASN A 118 36.88 -5.80 2.30
CA ASN A 118 37.33 -7.00 3.01
C ASN A 118 36.84 -7.10 4.47
N SER A 119 35.63 -6.62 4.77
CA SER A 119 34.97 -7.08 5.99
C SER A 119 34.54 -8.52 5.76
N PRO A 120 34.68 -9.41 6.75
CA PRO A 120 34.00 -10.69 6.69
C PRO A 120 32.51 -10.41 6.46
N LEU A 121 31.94 -11.04 5.44
CA LEU A 121 30.50 -11.01 5.21
C LEU A 121 29.81 -11.43 6.49
N THR A 122 29.09 -10.49 7.08
CA THR A 122 28.18 -10.72 8.21
C THR A 122 26.78 -10.95 7.66
N GLU A 123 25.88 -11.56 8.43
CA GLU A 123 24.47 -11.74 8.05
C GLU A 123 23.78 -10.42 7.63
N ASP A 124 24.29 -9.27 8.06
CA ASP A 124 23.80 -7.92 7.68
C ASP A 124 24.50 -7.31 6.44
N SER A 125 25.19 -8.10 5.61
CA SER A 125 25.90 -7.56 4.44
C SER A 125 24.93 -7.16 3.34
N THR A 126 25.19 -6.03 2.69
CA THR A 126 24.43 -5.58 1.52
C THR A 126 25.32 -5.52 0.28
N PHE A 127 24.75 -5.88 -0.86
CA PHE A 127 25.34 -5.71 -2.19
C PHE A 127 24.78 -4.48 -2.88
N GLU A 128 25.65 -3.67 -3.47
CA GLU A 128 25.20 -2.70 -4.47
C GLU A 128 24.88 -3.45 -5.76
N ALA A 129 23.64 -3.36 -6.23
CA ALA A 129 23.12 -4.14 -7.33
C ALA A 129 22.41 -3.29 -8.38
N THR A 130 22.52 -3.71 -9.63
CA THR A 130 22.01 -2.97 -10.81
C THR A 130 20.98 -3.74 -11.60
N ARG A 131 21.03 -5.08 -11.58
CA ARG A 131 20.15 -5.94 -12.37
C ARG A 131 19.86 -7.23 -11.61
N LEU A 132 18.66 -7.75 -11.82
CA LEU A 132 18.17 -8.99 -11.26
C LEU A 132 17.58 -9.83 -12.40
N TRP A 133 17.94 -11.11 -12.44
CA TRP A 133 17.34 -12.08 -13.35
C TRP A 133 16.69 -13.20 -12.54
N PHE A 134 15.62 -13.76 -13.07
CA PHE A 134 15.08 -15.05 -12.66
C PHE A 134 15.50 -16.10 -13.70
N VAL A 135 16.06 -17.22 -13.24
CA VAL A 135 16.43 -18.35 -14.09
C VAL A 135 15.52 -19.52 -13.74
N ASP A 136 14.70 -19.95 -14.69
CA ASP A 136 13.76 -21.05 -14.50
C ASP A 136 14.45 -22.42 -14.56
N GLU A 137 13.71 -23.49 -14.27
CA GLU A 137 14.17 -24.88 -14.33
C GLU A 137 14.70 -25.31 -15.71
N LYS A 138 14.26 -24.64 -16.79
CA LYS A 138 14.69 -24.92 -18.16
C LYS A 138 16.01 -24.23 -18.50
N GLY A 139 16.49 -23.36 -17.62
CA GLY A 139 17.66 -22.53 -17.80
C GLY A 139 17.39 -21.28 -18.65
N ASP A 140 16.13 -20.87 -18.78
CA ASP A 140 15.76 -19.61 -19.41
C ASP A 140 15.88 -18.46 -18.40
N ALA A 141 16.66 -17.44 -18.75
CA ALA A 141 16.89 -16.27 -17.89
C ALA A 141 16.01 -15.08 -18.31
N THR A 142 15.20 -14.59 -17.37
CA THR A 142 14.33 -13.42 -17.52
C THR A 142 14.86 -12.26 -16.71
N ASN A 143 15.14 -11.12 -17.34
CA ASN A 143 15.53 -9.89 -16.63
C ASN A 143 14.30 -9.24 -15.97
N LEU A 144 14.35 -9.02 -14.66
CA LEU A 144 13.27 -8.41 -13.88
C LEU A 144 13.43 -6.89 -13.90
N THR A 145 12.79 -6.23 -14.87
CA THR A 145 13.02 -4.80 -15.16
C THR A 145 12.34 -3.82 -14.19
N ASP A 146 11.48 -4.33 -13.30
CA ASP A 146 10.88 -3.56 -12.22
C ASP A 146 11.82 -3.42 -11.01
N PHE A 147 12.83 -4.29 -10.89
CA PHE A 147 13.92 -4.16 -9.93
C PHE A 147 14.92 -3.08 -10.36
N ALA A 148 15.38 -2.25 -9.40
CA ALA A 148 16.41 -1.22 -9.59
C ALA A 148 16.15 -0.27 -10.78
N LYS A 149 14.87 -0.03 -11.10
CA LYS A 149 14.43 0.74 -12.27
C LYS A 149 15.01 2.16 -12.32
N ASP A 150 15.19 2.79 -11.17
CA ASP A 150 15.66 4.17 -11.06
C ASP A 150 17.16 4.31 -10.78
N GLY A 151 17.88 3.20 -10.72
CA GLY A 151 19.31 3.18 -10.47
C GLY A 151 19.73 2.07 -9.51
N PRO A 152 21.04 2.01 -9.20
CA PRO A 152 21.60 1.01 -8.30
C PRO A 152 20.95 1.07 -6.92
N VAL A 153 20.75 -0.11 -6.34
CA VAL A 153 20.16 -0.29 -5.02
C VAL A 153 21.02 -1.20 -4.16
N SER A 154 20.91 -1.06 -2.84
CA SER A 154 21.59 -1.95 -1.89
C SER A 154 20.65 -3.06 -1.48
N VAL A 155 20.97 -4.31 -1.82
CA VAL A 155 20.18 -5.51 -1.49
C VAL A 155 20.89 -6.29 -0.39
N HIS A 156 20.17 -6.83 0.59
CA HIS A 156 20.75 -7.70 1.61
C HIS A 156 21.27 -9.02 1.01
N GLU A 157 22.29 -9.61 1.63
CA GLU A 157 22.80 -10.95 1.32
C GLU A 157 21.77 -12.05 1.57
N THR A 158 20.73 -11.74 2.32
CA THR A 158 19.60 -12.63 2.57
C THR A 158 18.32 -12.04 2.01
N LEU A 159 17.52 -12.87 1.36
CA LEU A 159 16.14 -12.57 0.98
C LEU A 159 15.19 -13.32 1.90
N ARG A 160 13.99 -12.78 2.07
CA ARG A 160 12.92 -13.46 2.80
C ARG A 160 12.07 -14.27 1.83
N LEU A 161 11.84 -15.53 2.16
CA LEU A 161 10.98 -16.45 1.43
C LEU A 161 9.79 -16.79 2.32
N VAL A 162 8.59 -16.51 1.85
CA VAL A 162 7.36 -16.85 2.56
C VAL A 162 6.56 -17.82 1.73
N THR A 163 6.17 -18.96 2.31
CA THR A 163 5.30 -19.94 1.66
C THR A 163 3.94 -19.92 2.35
N ILE A 164 2.87 -19.73 1.56
CA ILE A 164 1.48 -19.72 2.01
C ILE A 164 0.70 -20.73 1.18
N GLY A 165 0.22 -21.80 1.83
CA GLY A 165 -0.34 -22.95 1.11
C GLY A 165 0.70 -23.57 0.17
N ASP A 166 0.37 -23.64 -1.12
CA ASP A 166 1.24 -24.20 -2.16
C ASP A 166 2.08 -23.11 -2.89
N ASN A 167 1.94 -21.82 -2.55
CA ASN A 167 2.63 -20.74 -3.23
C ASN A 167 3.78 -20.17 -2.38
N SER A 168 4.91 -19.89 -3.03
CA SER A 168 6.03 -19.21 -2.39
C SER A 168 6.25 -17.80 -2.95
N TYR A 169 6.71 -16.91 -2.07
CA TYR A 169 6.87 -15.47 -2.30
C TYR A 169 8.25 -15.04 -1.85
N VAL A 170 9.06 -14.51 -2.77
CA VAL A 170 10.39 -13.98 -2.47
C VAL A 170 10.32 -12.47 -2.35
N PHE A 171 10.66 -11.95 -1.18
CA PHE A 171 10.73 -10.52 -0.90
C PHE A 171 12.15 -10.03 -1.21
N VAL A 172 12.28 -9.28 -2.30
CA VAL A 172 13.51 -8.62 -2.69
C VAL A 172 13.47 -7.18 -2.17
N SER A 173 13.88 -7.00 -0.91
CA SER A 173 14.02 -5.69 -0.28
C SER A 173 15.34 -5.05 -0.66
N ALA A 174 15.29 -3.78 -1.07
CA ALA A 174 16.46 -3.03 -1.46
C ALA A 174 16.34 -1.55 -1.05
N TYR A 175 17.46 -0.95 -0.70
CA TYR A 175 17.56 0.47 -0.34
C TYR A 175 18.08 1.27 -1.53
N GLY A 176 17.37 2.32 -1.91
CA GLY A 176 17.83 3.23 -2.94
C GLY A 176 19.09 4.01 -2.52
N GLN A 177 20.01 4.26 -3.46
CA GLN A 177 21.09 5.23 -3.24
C GLN A 177 20.66 6.65 -3.65
N MET A 178 21.15 7.66 -2.94
CA MET A 178 21.07 9.08 -3.32
C MET A 178 19.67 9.57 -3.77
N ALA A 179 18.69 9.51 -2.86
CA ALA A 179 17.29 9.93 -3.04
C ALA A 179 16.36 8.95 -3.76
N ALA A 180 16.80 7.70 -3.98
CA ALA A 180 15.87 6.62 -4.27
C ALA A 180 15.25 6.11 -2.96
N TYR A 181 13.91 6.01 -2.97
CA TYR A 181 13.10 5.47 -1.88
C TYR A 181 13.50 4.02 -1.57
N ASP A 182 13.23 3.56 -0.35
CA ASP A 182 13.22 2.12 -0.10
C ASP A 182 12.29 1.42 -1.10
N GLN A 183 12.65 0.23 -1.53
CA GLN A 183 11.82 -0.57 -2.41
C GLN A 183 11.76 -2.01 -1.94
N THR A 184 10.63 -2.65 -2.14
CA THR A 184 10.50 -4.10 -2.02
C THR A 184 9.62 -4.59 -3.14
N VAL A 185 10.16 -5.52 -3.93
CA VAL A 185 9.41 -6.27 -4.93
C VAL A 185 9.20 -7.67 -4.39
N ILE A 186 7.95 -8.14 -4.44
CA ILE A 186 7.60 -9.50 -4.03
C ILE A 186 7.42 -10.29 -5.31
N TYR A 187 8.23 -11.33 -5.52
CA TYR A 187 8.10 -12.19 -6.69
C TYR A 187 7.48 -13.53 -6.33
N THR A 188 6.67 -14.05 -7.25
CA THR A 188 6.11 -15.41 -7.17
C THR A 188 6.06 -16.02 -8.57
N GLU A 189 5.95 -17.33 -8.65
CA GLU A 189 5.71 -18.01 -9.92
C GLU A 189 4.21 -18.17 -10.17
N LYS A 190 3.75 -17.69 -11.33
CA LYS A 190 2.35 -17.79 -11.73
C LYS A 190 2.24 -18.21 -13.19
N TYR A 191 1.53 -19.30 -13.43
CA TYR A 191 1.36 -19.89 -14.76
C TYR A 191 2.70 -20.16 -15.49
N ASN A 192 3.69 -20.65 -14.74
CA ASN A 192 5.04 -20.97 -15.21
C ASN A 192 5.80 -19.72 -15.68
N ALA A 193 5.57 -18.59 -15.02
CA ALA A 193 6.24 -17.34 -15.28
C ALA A 193 6.41 -16.55 -13.97
N ILE A 194 7.61 -16.00 -13.79
CA ILE A 194 7.90 -15.08 -12.71
C ILE A 194 7.04 -13.81 -12.84
N THR A 195 6.43 -13.39 -11.75
CA THR A 195 5.59 -12.19 -11.70
C THR A 195 5.80 -11.43 -10.40
N ASN A 196 5.55 -10.13 -10.44
CA ASN A 196 5.43 -9.34 -9.21
C ASN A 196 4.08 -9.68 -8.56
N ALA A 197 4.14 -10.16 -7.33
CA ALA A 197 3.00 -10.58 -6.52
C ALA A 197 2.26 -9.39 -5.88
N THR A 198 2.48 -8.16 -6.34
CA THR A 198 1.76 -6.96 -5.90
C THR A 198 1.30 -6.16 -7.11
N ASP A 199 0.14 -5.51 -7.00
CA ASP A 199 -0.33 -4.51 -7.97
C ASP A 199 0.21 -3.10 -7.68
N LEU A 200 1.00 -2.99 -6.62
CA LEU A 200 1.58 -1.75 -6.13
C LEU A 200 2.90 -1.38 -6.81
N PRO A 201 3.29 -0.10 -6.79
CA PRO A 201 4.63 0.30 -7.21
C PRO A 201 5.72 -0.39 -6.37
N CYS A 202 6.91 -0.53 -6.96
CA CYS A 202 8.06 -1.12 -6.27
C CYS A 202 8.55 -0.27 -5.08
N TYR A 203 8.31 1.04 -5.10
CA TYR A 203 8.68 1.95 -4.01
C TYR A 203 7.92 1.67 -2.70
N GLY A 204 8.55 2.04 -1.59
CA GLY A 204 8.15 1.71 -0.24
C GLY A 204 8.60 0.30 0.17
N SER A 205 8.83 0.14 1.47
CA SER A 205 9.23 -1.13 2.07
C SER A 205 8.03 -2.04 2.24
N LYS A 206 8.15 -3.33 1.94
CA LYS A 206 7.08 -4.31 2.17
C LYS A 206 7.59 -5.38 3.11
N TYR A 207 6.88 -5.60 4.21
CA TYR A 207 7.25 -6.60 5.20
C TYR A 207 6.11 -7.58 5.40
N PHE A 208 6.43 -8.86 5.46
CA PHE A 208 5.48 -9.87 5.90
C PHE A 208 5.41 -9.88 7.44
N VAL A 209 4.23 -9.73 8.03
CA VAL A 209 4.03 -9.68 9.48
C VAL A 209 2.79 -10.50 9.79
N ASP A 210 2.96 -11.57 10.56
CA ASP A 210 1.87 -12.38 11.12
C ASP A 210 0.78 -12.80 10.10
N GLY A 211 1.20 -13.31 8.94
CA GLY A 211 0.27 -13.80 7.91
C GLY A 211 -0.20 -12.74 6.90
N ASP A 212 0.27 -11.50 7.03
CA ASP A 212 -0.14 -10.34 6.23
C ASP A 212 1.09 -9.63 5.64
N VAL A 213 0.92 -8.83 4.59
CA VAL A 213 1.97 -7.93 4.07
C VAL A 213 1.62 -6.49 4.41
N VAL A 214 2.55 -5.80 5.07
CA VAL A 214 2.44 -4.36 5.33
C VAL A 214 3.37 -3.61 4.40
N TRP A 215 2.80 -2.74 3.57
CA TRP A 215 3.53 -1.80 2.73
C TRP A 215 3.70 -0.46 3.44
N TYR A 216 4.93 -0.08 3.72
CA TYR A 216 5.30 1.23 4.24
C TYR A 216 5.61 2.17 3.08
N LYS A 217 4.65 3.02 2.73
CA LYS A 217 4.84 4.06 1.72
C LYS A 217 5.59 5.23 2.36
N GLU A 218 6.76 5.55 1.83
CA GLU A 218 7.48 6.77 2.20
C GLU A 218 6.79 7.98 1.55
N MET A 219 6.50 9.00 2.35
CA MET A 219 5.88 10.25 1.92
C MET A 219 6.62 11.45 2.51
N TYR A 220 6.76 12.49 1.69
CA TYR A 220 7.30 13.78 2.08
C TYR A 220 6.12 14.73 2.34
N GLY A 221 5.83 15.01 3.60
CA GLY A 221 4.61 15.73 3.97
C GLY A 221 4.22 15.64 5.45
N MET A 222 5.19 15.51 6.36
CA MET A 222 4.89 15.61 7.80
C MET A 222 4.45 17.01 8.21
N GLN A 223 5.04 18.02 7.56
CA GLN A 223 4.75 19.43 7.77
C GLN A 223 4.65 20.14 6.43
N ILE A 224 3.82 21.17 6.40
CA ILE A 224 3.70 22.07 5.26
C ILE A 224 3.98 23.49 5.71
N ASP A 225 4.87 24.16 4.98
CA ASP A 225 5.05 25.59 5.06
C ASP A 225 4.15 26.26 4.03
N ARG A 226 3.32 27.21 4.46
CA ARG A 226 2.55 28.04 3.53
C ARG A 226 3.48 29.09 2.93
N GLU A 227 3.61 29.11 1.61
CA GLU A 227 4.25 30.23 0.93
C GLU A 227 3.33 31.46 0.94
N ASP A 228 3.81 32.57 1.48
CA ASP A 228 3.15 33.87 1.38
C ASP A 228 2.83 34.18 -0.09
N ASP A 229 1.58 34.58 -0.35
CA ASP A 229 1.00 34.85 -1.67
C ASP A 229 0.57 33.64 -2.54
N LEU A 230 0.79 32.39 -2.10
CA LEU A 230 0.26 31.21 -2.79
C LEU A 230 -0.96 30.61 -2.07
N PRO A 231 -2.01 30.20 -2.82
CA PRO A 231 -2.99 29.25 -2.32
C PRO A 231 -2.29 27.97 -1.86
N LEU A 232 -2.84 27.30 -0.85
CA LEU A 232 -2.22 26.09 -0.27
C LEU A 232 -1.97 24.99 -1.31
N ILE A 233 -2.88 24.81 -2.28
CA ILE A 233 -2.75 23.88 -3.41
C ILE A 233 -1.54 24.16 -4.33
N ASP A 234 -1.08 25.41 -4.34
CA ASP A 234 0.08 25.85 -5.13
C ASP A 234 1.37 25.90 -4.28
N SER A 235 1.27 25.71 -2.95
CA SER A 235 2.43 25.63 -2.05
C SER A 235 3.15 24.30 -2.27
N GLY A 236 4.39 24.34 -2.72
CA GLY A 236 5.16 23.13 -3.04
C GLY A 236 6.08 22.64 -1.92
N LEU A 237 6.07 23.29 -0.75
CA LEU A 237 7.02 23.04 0.32
C LEU A 237 6.43 22.07 1.36
N THR A 238 6.53 20.78 1.03
CA THR A 238 6.37 19.68 2.00
C THR A 238 7.71 19.37 2.64
N MET A 239 7.75 19.33 3.97
CA MET A 239 8.95 18.96 4.75
C MET A 239 8.67 17.77 5.67
N GLY A 240 9.74 17.06 6.01
CA GLY A 240 9.68 15.85 6.85
C GLY A 240 9.32 14.58 6.08
N HIS A 241 9.86 13.46 6.55
CA HIS A 241 9.67 12.13 5.96
C HIS A 241 8.80 11.29 6.90
N CYS A 242 7.74 10.71 6.37
CA CYS A 242 6.90 9.75 7.10
C CYS A 242 6.81 8.43 6.34
N PHE A 243 6.63 7.34 7.10
CA PHE A 243 6.40 6.00 6.56
C PHE A 243 5.03 5.55 7.00
N ILE A 244 4.11 5.38 6.05
CA ILE A 244 2.71 5.09 6.35
C ILE A 244 2.43 3.63 6.02
N PRO A 245 1.97 2.83 7.00
CA PRO A 245 1.67 1.43 6.81
C PRO A 245 0.33 1.23 6.11
N TYR A 246 0.32 0.36 5.11
CA TYR A 246 -0.86 -0.10 4.39
C TYR A 246 -0.86 -1.63 4.40
N HIS A 247 -1.87 -2.23 5.01
CA HIS A 247 -2.06 -3.69 5.02
C HIS A 247 -2.52 -4.19 3.64
N LEU A 248 -2.06 -5.38 3.23
CA LEU A 248 -2.36 -5.97 1.93
C LEU A 248 -2.90 -7.39 2.09
N TYR A 249 -4.12 -7.65 1.64
CA TYR A 249 -4.63 -9.03 1.63
C TYR A 249 -4.06 -9.83 0.47
N LEU A 250 -3.92 -11.14 0.67
CA LEU A 250 -3.67 -12.08 -0.41
C LEU A 250 -4.99 -12.40 -1.13
N ASP A 251 -5.08 -12.11 -2.42
CA ASP A 251 -6.23 -12.46 -3.26
C ASP A 251 -6.11 -13.91 -3.75
N ASP A 252 -6.92 -14.80 -3.18
CA ASP A 252 -6.98 -16.23 -3.54
C ASP A 252 -7.28 -16.51 -5.01
N SER A 253 -7.88 -15.56 -5.75
CA SER A 253 -8.24 -15.78 -7.16
C SER A 253 -7.01 -15.76 -8.06
N ASP A 254 -5.96 -15.08 -7.64
CA ASP A 254 -4.82 -14.78 -8.49
C ASP A 254 -3.46 -14.82 -7.76
N ASN A 255 -3.45 -15.14 -6.47
CA ASN A 255 -2.31 -15.29 -5.57
C ASN A 255 -1.42 -14.04 -5.48
N THR A 256 -2.01 -12.85 -5.56
CA THR A 256 -1.29 -11.57 -5.42
C THR A 256 -1.77 -10.79 -4.20
N PHE A 257 -0.86 -10.03 -3.59
CA PHE A 257 -1.15 -9.11 -2.49
C PHE A 257 -1.72 -7.81 -3.04
N LYS A 258 -2.87 -7.40 -2.51
CA LYS A 258 -3.63 -6.23 -2.95
C LYS A 258 -3.94 -5.32 -1.79
N LEU A 259 -4.01 -4.03 -2.09
CA LEU A 259 -4.43 -3.04 -1.11
C LEU A 259 -5.93 -3.18 -0.80
N TYR A 260 -6.30 -3.11 0.47
CA TYR A 260 -7.70 -3.00 0.86
C TYR A 260 -8.34 -1.75 0.28
N GLY A 261 -9.60 -1.85 -0.16
CA GLY A 261 -10.37 -0.70 -0.56
C GLY A 261 -10.51 0.29 0.60
N ALA A 262 -10.68 1.56 0.23
CA ALA A 262 -10.82 2.66 1.18
C ALA A 262 -11.92 3.60 0.72
N LYS A 263 -12.62 4.19 1.69
CA LYS A 263 -13.69 5.14 1.45
C LYS A 263 -13.67 6.21 2.54
N GLU A 264 -13.78 7.46 2.13
CA GLU A 264 -14.06 8.55 3.06
C GLU A 264 -15.46 8.43 3.66
N ILE A 265 -15.53 8.62 4.97
CA ILE A 265 -16.77 8.64 5.74
C ILE A 265 -16.84 9.93 6.56
N SER A 266 -18.05 10.30 6.95
CA SER A 266 -18.27 11.45 7.84
C SER A 266 -17.91 11.13 9.30
N LEU A 267 -17.70 12.18 10.11
CA LEU A 267 -17.54 12.05 11.57
C LEU A 267 -18.74 11.31 12.20
N GLU A 268 -19.97 11.65 11.81
CA GLU A 268 -21.18 10.99 12.35
C GLU A 268 -21.19 9.49 12.04
N GLU A 269 -20.83 9.09 10.81
CA GLU A 269 -20.70 7.67 10.43
C GLU A 269 -19.57 6.97 11.20
N ALA A 270 -18.42 7.64 11.39
CA ALA A 270 -17.30 7.08 12.15
C ALA A 270 -17.66 6.84 13.62
N GLU A 271 -18.32 7.81 14.28
CA GLU A 271 -18.79 7.68 15.66
C GLU A 271 -19.86 6.59 15.78
N GLU A 272 -20.76 6.46 14.80
CA GLU A 272 -21.79 5.41 14.78
C GLU A 272 -21.18 4.00 14.64
N ILE A 273 -20.22 3.81 13.73
CA ILE A 273 -19.57 2.52 13.48
C ILE A 273 -18.67 2.10 14.64
N THR A 274 -17.90 3.05 15.18
CA THR A 274 -16.86 2.73 16.17
C THR A 274 -17.35 2.84 17.61
N GLY A 275 -18.38 3.64 17.87
CA GLY A 275 -18.81 4.02 19.21
C GLY A 275 -17.79 4.89 19.97
N LEU A 276 -16.78 5.42 19.27
CA LEU A 276 -15.74 6.29 19.83
C LEU A 276 -16.19 7.76 19.82
N ASP A 277 -15.61 8.55 20.72
CA ASP A 277 -15.76 10.01 20.76
C ASP A 277 -14.43 10.63 20.30
N PHE A 278 -14.46 11.34 19.17
CA PHE A 278 -13.27 11.95 18.58
C PHE A 278 -13.05 13.41 19.03
N SER A 279 -13.92 13.96 19.88
CA SER A 279 -13.88 15.38 20.26
C SER A 279 -12.57 15.81 20.91
N ASP A 280 -11.90 14.94 21.66
CA ASP A 280 -10.62 15.22 22.31
C ASP A 280 -9.47 15.35 21.29
N ILE A 281 -9.40 14.48 20.27
CA ILE A 281 -8.32 14.54 19.27
C ILE A 281 -8.55 15.62 18.20
N LEU A 282 -9.82 15.98 17.98
CA LEU A 282 -10.21 17.00 17.01
C LEU A 282 -10.24 18.42 17.60
N SER A 283 -9.96 18.60 18.89
CA SER A 283 -10.18 19.89 19.59
C SER A 283 -9.38 21.04 18.99
N ASP A 284 -8.16 20.75 18.53
CA ASP A 284 -7.22 21.70 17.94
C ASP A 284 -7.11 21.54 16.40
N ALA A 285 -7.90 20.63 15.83
CA ALA A 285 -7.89 20.35 14.40
C ALA A 285 -8.36 21.59 13.61
N THR A 286 -7.59 21.95 12.59
CA THR A 286 -8.05 22.90 11.57
C THR A 286 -8.91 22.19 10.54
N GLU A 287 -8.48 21.01 10.09
CA GLU A 287 -9.24 20.11 9.23
C GLU A 287 -9.02 18.66 9.65
N TYR A 288 -9.97 17.80 9.29
CA TYR A 288 -9.89 16.36 9.53
C TYR A 288 -10.61 15.54 8.47
N GLU A 289 -10.19 14.29 8.32
CA GLU A 289 -10.74 13.34 7.35
C GLU A 289 -10.77 11.94 7.99
N PHE A 290 -11.85 11.19 7.75
CA PHE A 290 -12.01 9.82 8.24
C PHE A 290 -12.03 8.85 7.08
N ILE A 291 -11.07 7.94 7.03
CA ILE A 291 -10.97 6.91 5.98
C ILE A 291 -11.21 5.54 6.58
N LEU A 292 -12.33 4.92 6.19
CA LEU A 292 -12.64 3.55 6.54
C LEU A 292 -12.17 2.62 5.43
N ARG A 293 -11.49 1.54 5.83
CA ARG A 293 -10.99 0.51 4.93
C ARG A 293 -11.77 -0.79 5.06
N ASP A 294 -11.70 -1.59 4.00
CA ASP A 294 -12.37 -2.90 3.93
C ASP A 294 -11.87 -3.90 4.99
N ASN A 295 -10.68 -3.69 5.58
CA ASN A 295 -10.14 -4.51 6.67
C ASN A 295 -10.56 -4.04 8.08
N ASN A 296 -11.59 -3.19 8.19
CA ASN A 296 -12.01 -2.59 9.46
C ASN A 296 -10.89 -1.80 10.16
N GLN A 297 -10.06 -1.13 9.36
CA GLN A 297 -9.16 -0.09 9.83
C GLN A 297 -9.81 1.28 9.54
N LEU A 298 -9.83 2.14 10.54
CA LEU A 298 -10.27 3.52 10.45
C LEU A 298 -9.06 4.43 10.67
N ASP A 299 -8.68 5.16 9.63
CA ASP A 299 -7.63 6.16 9.69
C ASP A 299 -8.28 7.55 9.88
N VAL A 300 -7.85 8.28 10.91
CA VAL A 300 -8.33 9.63 11.25
C VAL A 300 -7.21 10.61 11.02
N ASN A 301 -7.29 11.33 9.91
CA ASN A 301 -6.29 12.32 9.50
C ASN A 301 -6.65 13.67 10.07
N ILE A 302 -5.67 14.33 10.67
CA ILE A 302 -5.85 15.61 11.35
C ILE A 302 -4.75 16.56 10.88
N ALA A 303 -5.16 17.75 10.45
CA ALA A 303 -4.26 18.86 10.18
C ALA A 303 -4.41 19.92 11.28
N THR A 304 -3.31 20.32 11.89
CA THR A 304 -3.29 21.35 12.95
C THR A 304 -2.43 22.53 12.49
N ALA A 305 -2.99 23.74 12.56
CA ALA A 305 -2.21 24.95 12.31
C ALA A 305 -1.17 25.17 13.42
N CYS A 306 0.09 25.30 13.04
CA CYS A 306 1.19 25.54 13.96
C CYS A 306 1.20 27.00 14.42
N GLU A 307 1.59 27.24 15.67
CA GLU A 307 1.87 28.60 16.12
C GLU A 307 3.08 29.17 15.34
N PRO A 308 3.04 30.46 14.92
CA PRO A 308 4.16 31.09 14.24
C PRO A 308 5.45 30.97 15.05
N SER A 309 6.51 30.43 14.45
CA SER A 309 7.80 30.30 15.10
C SER A 309 8.60 31.61 15.04
N PHE A 310 9.57 31.82 15.94
CA PHE A 310 10.34 33.07 16.01
C PHE A 310 11.11 33.46 14.73
N ASN A 311 11.24 32.54 13.76
CA ASN A 311 11.93 32.76 12.49
C ASN A 311 11.02 32.59 11.27
N ASP A 312 9.72 32.36 11.48
CA ASP A 312 8.77 32.11 10.40
C ASP A 312 7.51 32.95 10.62
N ASP A 313 7.28 33.89 9.70
CA ASP A 313 6.11 34.76 9.70
C ASP A 313 4.90 34.06 9.02
N GLY A 314 5.10 32.84 8.48
CA GLY A 314 4.09 32.05 7.77
C GLY A 314 3.28 31.11 8.67
N GLU A 315 2.08 30.77 8.22
CA GLU A 315 1.25 29.70 8.79
C GLU A 315 1.78 28.35 8.31
N SER A 316 2.12 27.42 9.21
CA SER A 316 2.44 26.03 8.85
C SER A 316 1.41 25.07 9.41
N TYR A 317 1.36 23.86 8.86
CA TYR A 317 0.45 22.80 9.30
C TYR A 317 1.24 21.53 9.62
N GLU A 318 0.94 20.93 10.76
CA GLU A 318 1.38 19.59 11.15
C GLU A 318 0.27 18.57 10.84
N PHE A 319 0.68 17.40 10.37
CA PHE A 319 -0.23 16.29 10.02
C PHE A 319 -0.04 15.12 10.96
N ILE A 320 -1.15 14.58 11.46
CA ILE A 320 -1.18 13.38 12.29
C ILE A 320 -2.28 12.46 11.78
N CYS A 321 -2.00 11.17 11.72
CA CYS A 321 -2.97 10.12 11.46
C CYS A 321 -3.12 9.25 12.71
N TYR A 322 -4.33 9.12 13.25
CA TYR A 322 -4.66 8.10 14.24
C TYR A 322 -5.27 6.89 13.53
N SER A 323 -4.73 5.70 13.76
CA SER A 323 -5.30 4.47 13.20
C SER A 323 -6.02 3.67 14.29
N TYR A 324 -7.23 3.23 13.98
CA TYR A 324 -8.05 2.39 14.83
C TYR A 324 -8.39 1.10 14.09
N PHE A 325 -8.36 -0.03 14.80
CA PHE A 325 -8.72 -1.34 14.25
C PHE A 325 -9.82 -1.98 15.08
N LEU A 326 -10.79 -2.59 14.40
CA LEU A 326 -11.76 -3.48 15.03
C LEU A 326 -11.06 -4.78 15.47
N GLN A 327 -11.05 -5.04 16.77
CA GLN A 327 -10.49 -6.25 17.34
C GLN A 327 -11.53 -7.40 17.33
N ASP A 328 -11.07 -8.65 17.46
CA ASP A 328 -11.91 -9.87 17.53
C ASP A 328 -13.02 -9.80 18.59
N ASN A 329 -12.80 -9.00 19.64
CA ASN A 329 -13.76 -8.81 20.73
C ASN A 329 -14.91 -7.85 20.37
N GLY A 330 -14.91 -7.31 19.14
CA GLY A 330 -15.88 -6.35 18.62
C GLY A 330 -15.63 -4.90 19.06
N GLN A 331 -14.47 -4.60 19.64
CA GLN A 331 -14.11 -3.25 20.09
C GLN A 331 -13.10 -2.61 19.14
N TRP A 332 -13.28 -1.31 18.89
CA TRP A 332 -12.29 -0.52 18.19
C TRP A 332 -11.21 -0.06 19.17
N GLU A 333 -9.96 -0.38 18.86
CA GLU A 333 -8.79 0.04 19.64
C GLU A 333 -7.88 0.88 18.75
N SER A 334 -7.35 1.97 19.32
CA SER A 334 -6.29 2.75 18.67
C SER A 334 -5.00 1.95 18.72
N ASP A 335 -4.36 1.78 17.57
CA ASP A 335 -3.09 1.07 17.47
C ASP A 335 -1.92 2.00 17.85
N ASP A 336 -1.76 3.10 17.09
CA ASP A 336 -0.78 4.15 17.32
C ASP A 336 -1.21 5.45 16.61
N TYR A 337 -0.47 6.54 16.85
CA TYR A 337 -0.55 7.75 16.01
C TYR A 337 0.72 7.88 15.16
N ILE A 338 0.54 8.26 13.90
CA ILE A 338 1.61 8.42 12.93
C ILE A 338 1.69 9.90 12.56
N GLU A 339 2.85 10.52 12.77
CA GLU A 339 3.13 11.86 12.25
C GLU A 339 3.24 11.77 10.72
N GLY A 340 2.38 12.46 10.00
CA GLY A 340 2.32 12.41 8.55
C GLY A 340 0.91 12.45 7.98
N TYR A 341 0.87 12.45 6.64
CA TYR A 341 -0.34 12.62 5.84
C TYR A 341 -0.76 11.33 5.15
N TYR A 342 -2.03 10.94 5.25
CA TYR A 342 -2.58 9.72 4.66
C TYR A 342 -3.35 9.98 3.35
N LEU A 343 -3.33 9.04 2.41
CA LEU A 343 -4.03 9.15 1.11
C LEU A 343 -5.17 8.14 1.00
N ILE A 344 -6.37 8.60 0.60
CA ILE A 344 -7.54 7.74 0.35
C ILE A 344 -7.17 6.57 -0.58
N ASP A 345 -6.52 6.85 -1.70
CA ASP A 345 -5.97 5.84 -2.59
C ASP A 345 -4.54 6.23 -2.98
N PRO A 346 -3.54 5.53 -2.44
CA PRO A 346 -2.13 5.85 -2.66
C PRO A 346 -1.63 5.51 -4.07
N VAL A 347 -2.45 4.88 -4.92
CA VAL A 347 -2.14 4.45 -6.29
C VAL A 347 -2.68 5.45 -7.32
N GLU A 348 -3.95 5.88 -7.22
CA GLU A 348 -4.58 6.77 -8.21
C GLU A 348 -4.62 8.24 -7.79
N PHE A 349 -4.62 8.57 -6.50
CA PHE A 349 -4.77 9.96 -6.03
C PHE A 349 -3.41 10.61 -5.83
N THR A 350 -3.19 11.70 -6.57
CA THR A 350 -1.91 12.41 -6.63
C THR A 350 -1.96 13.81 -6.00
N ASN A 351 -3.12 14.27 -5.54
CA ASN A 351 -3.25 15.58 -4.91
C ASN A 351 -3.59 15.49 -3.42
N VAL A 352 -2.53 15.41 -2.61
CA VAL A 352 -2.55 15.41 -1.14
C VAL A 352 -3.23 16.66 -0.53
N TRP A 353 -3.47 17.70 -1.33
CA TRP A 353 -4.02 18.98 -0.89
C TRP A 353 -5.54 19.05 -0.92
N ASP A 354 -6.22 18.09 -1.53
CA ASP A 354 -7.65 18.25 -1.83
C ASP A 354 -8.52 18.23 -0.58
N PHE A 355 -8.15 17.48 0.46
CA PHE A 355 -8.92 17.43 1.71
C PHE A 355 -8.88 18.74 2.52
N LEU A 356 -7.82 19.56 2.38
CA LEU A 356 -7.75 20.89 3.00
C LEU A 356 -8.55 21.97 2.23
N GLN A 357 -9.23 21.60 1.16
CA GLN A 357 -9.98 22.51 0.30
C GLN A 357 -11.50 22.40 0.48
N GLU A 358 -12.00 21.39 1.20
CA GLU A 358 -13.42 21.26 1.55
C GLU A 358 -13.82 22.24 2.66
#